data_AF-I8W234-F1
#
_entry.id   AF-I8W234-F1
#
_cell.length_a   1.000
_cell.length_b   1.000
_cell.length_c   1.000
_cell.angle_alpha   90.00
_cell.angle_beta   90.00
_cell.angle_gamma   90.00
#
_symmetry.space_group_name_H-M   'P 1'
#
loop_
_entity.id
_entity.type
_entity.pdbx_description
1 polymer ?
#
loop_
_entity_poly.entity_id
_entity_poly.type
_entity_poly.pdbx_seq_one_letter_code
_entity_poly.pdbx_strand_id
1 'polypeptide(L)'
;MNMKVENEMALPITKSVTVMLLEPYAGKLARTVLRGESSRKGADLLDTTGSNTTLKIKKRSLAYKGMHLGNGAHGATINAIDKADKAFDKLTLAADFGENLEAGTVLYEATAADGTTPKVIANSALYERKQVEDGIVLVSLLMRAFEIEPTKLVMPFADIDKANMPHFQFNAQDVKQEKDTVSIPKASSSQDGLMSKEDKAKLDGVAAQANKYTLTAATTSALGGVKQAAKVNDASGTVSVENFNGLLTALKNAGIMAK
;
A
#
# COMPACT_ATOMS: atom_id res chain seq x y z
N MET A 1 -29.63 84.21 18.81
CA MET A 1 -29.81 84.09 20.27
C MET A 1 -28.79 83.08 20.76
N ASN A 2 -27.79 83.56 21.50
CA ASN A 2 -26.84 82.71 22.22
C ASN A 2 -27.58 81.85 23.24
N MET A 3 -27.19 80.59 23.40
CA MET A 3 -27.09 79.95 24.72
C MET A 3 -26.45 78.57 24.52
N LYS A 4 -25.15 78.42 24.83
CA LYS A 4 -24.59 78.10 26.16
C LYS A 4 -25.15 76.82 26.76
N VAL A 5 -24.26 75.84 26.73
CA VAL A 5 -24.14 74.58 27.45
C VAL A 5 -24.54 74.72 28.92
N GLU A 6 -25.29 73.73 29.45
CA GLU A 6 -25.08 73.22 30.80
C GLU A 6 -25.20 71.70 30.82
N ASN A 7 -24.43 71.14 31.75
CA ASN A 7 -24.05 69.76 31.95
C ASN A 7 -25.07 69.04 32.87
N GLU A 8 -25.01 67.70 32.84
CA GLU A 8 -25.64 66.73 33.76
C GLU A 8 -27.15 66.48 33.67
N MET A 9 -27.51 65.32 33.13
CA MET A 9 -28.67 64.56 33.59
C MET A 9 -28.20 63.22 34.17
N ALA A 10 -28.25 63.16 35.50
CA ALA A 10 -28.17 61.93 36.27
C ALA A 10 -29.29 60.97 35.86
N LEU A 11 -28.94 59.74 35.49
CA LEU A 11 -29.90 58.66 35.26
C LEU A 11 -29.91 57.69 36.46
N PRO A 12 -31.10 57.20 36.86
CA PRO A 12 -31.34 56.54 38.13
C PRO A 12 -30.73 55.14 38.23
N ILE A 13 -30.21 54.87 39.42
CA ILE A 13 -29.43 53.69 39.83
C ILE A 13 -30.34 52.49 40.12
N THR A 14 -31.19 52.03 39.20
CA THR A 14 -31.82 50.69 39.34
C THR A 14 -32.39 50.18 38.03
N LYS A 15 -31.50 49.73 37.14
CA LYS A 15 -31.67 48.65 36.14
C LYS A 15 -30.42 48.73 35.26
N SER A 16 -29.41 47.94 35.60
CA SER A 16 -28.37 47.55 34.66
C SER A 16 -29.07 46.81 33.53
N VAL A 17 -29.50 47.56 32.51
CA VAL A 17 -29.67 47.01 31.17
C VAL A 17 -28.27 46.61 30.77
N THR A 18 -27.94 45.35 31.01
CA THR A 18 -26.80 44.68 30.39
C THR A 18 -27.02 44.81 28.89
N VAL A 19 -26.47 45.86 28.31
CA VAL A 19 -26.20 45.94 26.88
C VAL A 19 -25.41 44.68 26.61
N MET A 20 -26.05 43.72 25.92
CA MET A 20 -25.40 42.53 25.44
C MET A 20 -24.18 43.01 24.65
N LEU A 21 -23.01 42.90 25.28
CA LEU A 21 -21.77 42.65 24.56
C LEU A 21 -22.05 41.36 23.79
N LEU A 22 -22.56 41.49 22.58
CA LEU A 22 -22.34 40.46 21.59
C LEU A 22 -20.83 40.48 21.42
N GLU A 23 -20.18 39.54 22.09
CA GLU A 23 -18.76 39.26 21.95
C GLU A 23 -18.41 39.34 20.45
N PRO A 24 -17.31 39.99 20.06
CA PRO A 24 -16.88 40.01 18.67
C PRO A 24 -16.76 38.55 18.25
N TYR A 25 -17.61 38.13 17.30
CA TYR A 25 -17.83 36.75 16.88
C TYR A 25 -16.48 36.06 16.66
N ALA A 26 -15.99 35.40 17.71
CA ALA A 26 -14.66 34.84 17.78
C ALA A 26 -14.68 33.54 16.98
N GLY A 27 -14.39 33.68 15.69
CA GLY A 27 -13.94 32.61 14.83
C GLY A 27 -15.04 31.70 14.31
N LYS A 28 -15.66 32.06 13.17
CA LYS A 28 -16.22 31.01 12.29
C LYS A 28 -16.50 31.37 10.83
N LEU A 29 -15.92 32.44 10.28
CA LEU A 29 -16.13 32.79 8.86
C LEU A 29 -14.93 32.50 7.92
N ALA A 30 -13.73 32.26 8.45
CA ALA A 30 -12.61 31.75 7.65
C ALA A 30 -12.63 30.20 7.49
N ARG A 31 -13.46 29.49 8.27
CA ARG A 31 -13.40 28.02 8.43
C ARG A 31 -14.22 27.24 7.40
N THR A 32 -14.98 27.89 6.52
CA THR A 32 -15.76 27.21 5.46
C THR A 32 -15.07 27.26 4.10
N VAL A 33 -14.34 28.34 3.82
CA VAL A 33 -13.71 28.59 2.50
C VAL A 33 -12.26 28.05 2.43
N LEU A 34 -11.58 27.87 3.56
CA LEU A 34 -10.15 27.52 3.62
C LEU A 34 -9.83 26.05 3.96
N ARG A 35 -10.86 25.20 4.06
CA ARG A 35 -10.66 23.81 4.51
C ARG A 35 -9.84 22.97 3.53
N GLY A 36 -10.06 23.16 2.23
CA GLY A 36 -9.33 22.45 1.18
C GLY A 36 -7.85 22.82 1.08
N GLU A 37 -7.48 24.10 1.20
CA GLU A 37 -6.07 24.50 1.15
C GLU A 37 -5.31 24.16 2.43
N SER A 38 -5.98 24.18 3.59
CA SER A 38 -5.35 23.84 4.87
C SER A 38 -5.11 22.33 5.02
N SER A 39 -5.98 21.46 4.49
CA SER A 39 -5.72 20.01 4.49
C SER A 39 -4.66 19.61 3.45
N ARG A 40 -4.58 20.32 2.31
CA ARG A 40 -3.49 20.16 1.31
C ARG A 40 -2.12 20.69 1.77
N LYS A 41 -1.99 21.20 3.00
CA LYS A 41 -0.68 21.59 3.58
C LYS A 41 0.22 20.41 3.93
N GLY A 42 -0.27 19.21 3.66
CA GLY A 42 0.46 17.98 3.74
C GLY A 42 1.78 17.92 2.97
N ALA A 43 2.59 16.94 3.33
CA ALA A 43 3.87 16.67 2.70
C ALA A 43 3.79 15.34 1.95
N ASP A 44 4.10 15.37 0.65
CA ASP A 44 4.32 14.17 -0.15
C ASP A 44 5.76 13.70 0.05
N LEU A 45 5.92 12.64 0.82
CA LEU A 45 7.22 12.13 1.21
C LEU A 45 7.91 11.49 -0.01
N LEU A 46 9.14 11.89 -0.28
CA LEU A 46 9.97 11.29 -1.33
C LEU A 46 10.92 10.23 -0.78
N ASP A 47 11.41 10.41 0.45
CA ASP A 47 12.40 9.54 1.09
C ASP A 47 12.60 9.93 2.57
N THR A 48 12.95 8.98 3.42
CA THR A 48 13.43 9.24 4.79
C THR A 48 14.93 8.95 4.89
N THR A 49 15.68 9.83 5.56
CA THR A 49 17.12 9.64 5.78
C THR A 49 17.39 9.16 7.19
N GLY A 50 17.52 7.85 7.39
CA GLY A 50 17.92 7.27 8.68
C GLY A 50 16.91 7.52 9.80
N SER A 51 17.35 7.93 11.00
CA SER A 51 16.42 8.42 12.04
C SER A 51 15.46 9.40 11.40
N ASN A 52 14.14 9.20 11.51
CA ASN A 52 13.10 9.94 10.81
C ASN A 52 12.94 11.38 11.35
N THR A 53 14.05 12.00 11.75
CA THR A 53 14.24 13.41 12.10
C THR A 53 14.42 14.28 10.87
N THR A 54 14.69 13.69 9.70
CA THR A 54 14.78 14.41 8.43
C THR A 54 13.98 13.72 7.33
N LEU A 55 13.14 14.49 6.64
CA LEU A 55 12.25 14.01 5.58
C LEU A 55 12.54 14.77 4.28
N LYS A 56 12.61 14.07 3.15
CA LYS A 56 12.62 14.72 1.81
C LYS A 56 11.19 14.74 1.29
N ILE A 57 10.72 15.89 0.85
CA ILE A 57 9.35 16.07 0.36
C ILE A 57 9.34 16.66 -1.04
N LYS A 58 8.27 16.44 -1.81
CA LYS A 58 8.13 17.08 -3.13
C LYS A 58 8.16 18.61 -3.02
N LYS A 59 8.76 19.25 -4.02
CA LYS A 59 8.76 20.71 -4.14
C LYS A 59 7.34 21.26 -4.14
N ARG A 60 7.20 22.50 -3.69
CA ARG A 60 5.94 23.27 -3.70
C ARG A 60 4.88 22.74 -2.73
N SER A 61 5.28 21.88 -1.79
CA SER A 61 4.51 21.63 -0.57
C SER A 61 4.31 22.95 0.20
N LEU A 62 3.18 23.05 0.89
CA LEU A 62 2.81 24.22 1.70
C LEU A 62 3.28 24.09 3.17
N ALA A 63 4.24 23.20 3.44
CA ALA A 63 4.84 23.05 4.76
C ALA A 63 5.52 24.35 5.24
N TYR A 64 5.38 24.64 6.54
CA TYR A 64 5.98 25.81 7.18
C TYR A 64 6.60 25.43 8.54
N LYS A 65 7.52 26.27 9.03
CA LYS A 65 8.20 26.06 10.32
C LYS A 65 7.18 26.11 11.47
N GLY A 66 7.23 25.13 12.35
CA GLY A 66 6.29 24.96 13.47
C GLY A 66 5.03 24.18 13.12
N MET A 67 4.87 23.75 11.87
CA MET A 67 3.74 22.88 11.48
C MET A 67 3.91 21.48 12.09
N HIS A 68 2.82 20.92 12.63
CA HIS A 68 2.76 19.52 13.06
C HIS A 68 2.35 18.66 11.87
N LEU A 69 3.15 17.65 11.55
CA LEU A 69 2.83 16.63 10.56
C LEU A 69 2.27 15.40 11.26
N GLY A 70 1.31 14.72 10.64
CA GLY A 70 0.74 13.48 11.16
C GLY A 70 0.36 12.48 10.08
N ASN A 71 0.32 11.20 10.46
CA ASN A 71 -0.17 10.09 9.65
C ASN A 71 -1.38 9.36 10.26
N GLY A 72 -1.87 9.79 11.43
CA GLY A 72 -2.98 9.17 12.17
C GLY A 72 -2.53 8.41 13.41
N ALA A 73 -1.28 7.94 13.43
CA ALA A 73 -0.70 7.22 14.56
C ALA A 73 0.45 7.98 15.20
N HIS A 74 1.26 8.64 14.37
CA HIS A 74 2.49 9.30 14.73
C HIS A 74 2.60 10.68 14.07
N GLY A 75 3.45 11.53 14.64
CA GLY A 75 3.64 12.90 14.18
C GLY A 75 4.92 13.51 14.67
N ALA A 76 5.27 14.64 14.04
CA ALA A 76 6.40 15.44 14.44
C ALA A 76 6.23 16.90 14.04
N THR A 77 6.93 17.80 14.74
CA THR A 77 6.92 19.24 14.45
C THR A 77 8.07 19.61 13.54
N ILE A 78 7.83 20.43 12.53
CA ILE A 78 8.87 20.94 11.63
C ILE A 78 9.66 22.05 12.31
N ASN A 79 10.96 21.84 12.51
CA ASN A 79 11.89 22.85 13.04
C ASN A 79 12.49 23.74 11.96
N ALA A 80 12.81 23.16 10.80
CA ALA A 80 13.43 23.88 9.70
C ALA A 80 13.04 23.27 8.35
N ILE A 81 13.10 24.11 7.31
CA ILE A 81 12.84 23.72 5.92
C ILE A 81 13.99 24.26 5.08
N ASP A 82 14.67 23.37 4.37
CA ASP A 82 15.68 23.71 3.37
C ASP A 82 15.08 23.54 1.97
N LYS A 83 15.14 24.62 1.17
CA LYS A 83 14.58 24.71 -0.19
C LYS A 83 15.65 24.84 -1.27
N ALA A 84 16.93 24.66 -0.92
CA ALA A 84 18.06 24.89 -1.83
C ALA A 84 18.08 23.91 -3.01
N ASP A 85 17.63 22.67 -2.80
CA ASP A 85 17.57 21.66 -3.85
C ASP A 85 16.44 21.96 -4.86
N LYS A 86 16.71 21.73 -6.15
CA LYS A 86 15.76 22.00 -7.22
C LYS A 86 14.70 20.90 -7.37
N ALA A 87 14.99 19.69 -6.88
CA ALA A 87 14.17 18.49 -7.02
C ALA A 87 13.30 18.20 -5.78
N PHE A 88 13.76 18.56 -4.58
CA PHE A 88 13.02 18.32 -3.32
C PHE A 88 13.18 19.46 -2.31
N ASP A 89 12.26 19.52 -1.34
CA ASP A 89 12.44 20.32 -0.12
C ASP A 89 12.81 19.36 1.03
N LYS A 90 13.73 19.77 1.91
CA LYS A 90 14.16 18.96 3.06
C LYS A 90 13.57 19.53 4.34
N LEU A 91 12.84 18.68 5.08
CA LEU A 91 12.32 19.01 6.39
C LEU A 91 13.24 18.48 7.49
N THR A 92 13.47 19.30 8.51
CA THR A 92 14.07 18.89 9.78
C THR A 92 13.00 18.90 10.86
N LEU A 93 12.79 17.76 11.50
CA LEU A 93 11.79 17.55 12.54
C LEU A 93 12.40 17.75 13.94
N ALA A 94 11.54 18.12 14.89
CA ALA A 94 11.92 18.34 16.29
C ALA A 94 12.18 17.05 17.08
N ALA A 95 11.56 15.96 16.65
CA ALA A 95 11.72 14.63 17.18
C ALA A 95 11.69 13.63 16.02
N ASP A 96 12.13 12.41 16.28
CA ASP A 96 11.92 11.31 15.33
C ASP A 96 10.41 11.10 15.13
N PHE A 97 10.00 10.87 13.88
CA PHE A 97 8.58 10.64 13.57
C PHE A 97 8.04 9.38 14.28
N GLY A 98 8.89 8.45 14.71
CA GLY A 98 8.50 7.29 15.51
C GLY A 98 8.02 6.09 14.71
N GLU A 99 8.03 6.19 13.37
CA GLU A 99 7.68 5.13 12.43
C GLU A 99 8.49 5.29 11.14
N ASN A 100 8.78 4.17 10.47
CA ASN A 100 9.44 4.18 9.17
C ASN A 100 8.42 4.56 8.09
N LEU A 101 8.52 5.77 7.56
CA LEU A 101 7.57 6.27 6.55
C LEU A 101 7.97 5.83 5.14
N GLU A 102 7.03 5.26 4.40
CA GLU A 102 7.24 4.86 3.00
C GLU A 102 7.23 6.07 2.06
N ALA A 103 8.13 6.08 1.07
CA ALA A 103 8.11 7.06 0.00
C ALA A 103 6.76 7.03 -0.75
N GLY A 104 6.19 8.20 -1.01
CA GLY A 104 4.85 8.40 -1.57
C GLY A 104 3.77 8.62 -0.50
N THR A 105 4.08 8.48 0.79
CA THR A 105 3.13 8.77 1.87
C THR A 105 2.81 10.26 1.91
N VAL A 106 1.52 10.59 1.88
CA VAL A 106 1.01 11.96 2.00
C VAL A 106 0.61 12.22 3.44
N LEU A 107 1.44 12.98 4.16
CA LEU A 107 1.18 13.40 5.54
C LEU A 107 0.22 14.59 5.59
N TYR A 108 -0.53 14.80 6.67
CA TYR A 108 -1.42 15.96 6.85
C TYR A 108 -0.92 16.92 7.94
N GLU A 109 -1.48 18.14 7.99
CA GLU A 109 -1.27 19.06 9.11
C GLU A 109 -2.08 18.58 10.33
N ALA A 110 -1.40 18.24 11.41
CA ALA A 110 -1.99 17.75 12.64
C ALA A 110 -2.33 18.89 13.63
N THR A 111 -3.27 18.64 14.54
CA THR A 111 -3.61 19.60 15.60
C THR A 111 -2.50 19.73 16.65
N ALA A 112 -1.78 18.64 16.90
CA ALA A 112 -0.75 18.52 17.91
C ALA A 112 0.44 17.71 17.38
N ALA A 113 1.54 17.73 18.13
CA ALA A 113 2.80 17.11 17.73
C ALA A 113 2.75 15.56 17.67
N ASP A 114 1.74 14.94 18.27
CA ASP A 114 1.51 13.49 18.24
C ASP A 114 1.01 12.98 16.88
N GLY A 115 0.50 13.88 16.01
CA GLY A 115 0.09 13.54 14.65
C GLY A 115 -1.19 12.74 14.53
N THR A 116 -1.90 12.48 15.63
CA THR A 116 -3.04 11.55 15.66
C THR A 116 -4.29 12.11 15.01
N THR A 117 -4.47 13.43 15.06
CA THR A 117 -5.69 14.09 14.56
C THR A 117 -5.36 15.15 13.51
N PRO A 118 -5.98 15.07 12.31
CA PRO A 118 -5.83 16.13 11.32
C PRO A 118 -6.48 17.42 11.82
N LYS A 119 -5.79 18.54 11.62
CA LYS A 119 -6.29 19.87 11.98
C LYS A 119 -7.49 20.28 11.16
N VAL A 120 -7.50 19.87 9.91
CA VAL A 120 -8.55 20.14 8.94
C VAL A 120 -8.67 18.93 8.03
N ILE A 121 -9.89 18.51 7.75
CA ILE A 121 -10.20 17.46 6.76
C ILE A 121 -10.83 18.15 5.55
N ALA A 122 -10.32 17.87 4.35
CA ALA A 122 -10.90 18.41 3.12
C ALA A 122 -12.31 17.86 2.89
N ASN A 123 -13.19 18.73 2.42
CA ASN A 123 -14.55 18.38 1.99
C ASN A 123 -14.82 18.80 0.53
N SER A 124 -13.85 19.46 -0.10
CA SER A 124 -13.94 20.05 -1.44
C SER A 124 -12.54 20.40 -1.95
N ALA A 125 -12.44 20.62 -3.26
CA ALA A 125 -11.20 21.00 -3.95
C ALA A 125 -11.34 22.40 -4.57
N LEU A 126 -10.28 23.20 -4.53
CA LEU A 126 -10.18 24.42 -5.34
C LEU A 126 -9.68 24.11 -6.75
N TYR A 127 -10.19 24.86 -7.74
CA TYR A 127 -9.76 24.81 -9.14
C TYR A 127 -8.38 25.45 -9.34
N GLU A 128 -8.06 26.49 -8.57
CA GLU A 128 -6.79 27.22 -8.64
C GLU A 128 -6.17 27.39 -7.25
N ARG A 129 -4.86 27.70 -7.20
CA ARG A 129 -4.19 28.11 -5.96
C ARG A 129 -4.59 29.54 -5.66
N LYS A 130 -5.10 29.82 -4.47
CA LYS A 130 -5.43 31.19 -4.05
C LYS A 130 -4.69 31.51 -2.75
N GLN A 131 -4.15 32.71 -2.63
CA GLN A 131 -3.60 33.13 -1.35
C GLN A 131 -4.74 33.42 -0.37
N VAL A 132 -4.60 32.88 0.84
CA VAL A 132 -5.47 33.22 1.97
C VAL A 132 -5.04 34.57 2.53
N GLU A 133 -5.95 35.54 2.49
CA GLU A 133 -5.78 36.87 3.07
C GLU A 133 -6.83 37.10 4.15
N ASP A 134 -6.57 38.06 5.05
CA ASP A 134 -7.54 38.48 6.06
C ASP A 134 -8.71 39.20 5.36
N GLY A 135 -9.85 38.52 5.21
CA GLY A 135 -11.05 39.07 4.58
C GLY A 135 -11.80 38.08 3.70
N ILE A 136 -12.63 38.60 2.79
CA ILE A 136 -13.37 37.78 1.82
C ILE A 136 -12.42 37.37 0.69
N VAL A 137 -12.06 36.09 0.65
CA VAL A 137 -11.27 35.52 -0.43
C VAL A 137 -12.19 34.84 -1.45
N LEU A 138 -12.24 35.38 -2.67
CA LEU A 138 -12.97 34.75 -3.78
C LEU A 138 -12.17 33.55 -4.31
N VAL A 139 -12.80 32.38 -4.30
CA VAL A 139 -12.24 31.11 -4.78
C VAL A 139 -13.24 30.35 -5.65
N SER A 140 -12.71 29.66 -6.67
CA SER A 140 -13.49 28.76 -7.53
C SER A 140 -13.40 27.33 -7.01
N LEU A 141 -14.54 26.79 -6.57
CA LEU A 141 -14.66 25.43 -6.03
C LEU A 141 -15.00 24.43 -7.14
N LEU A 142 -14.35 23.27 -7.09
CA LEU A 142 -14.75 22.09 -7.84
C LEU A 142 -15.88 21.40 -7.09
N MET A 143 -17.02 21.19 -7.76
CA MET A 143 -18.19 20.53 -7.16
C MET A 143 -18.15 19.00 -7.32
N ARG A 144 -17.61 18.51 -8.43
CA ARG A 144 -17.47 17.08 -8.74
C ARG A 144 -16.31 16.89 -9.69
N ALA A 145 -15.55 15.82 -9.52
CA ALA A 145 -14.52 15.41 -10.47
C ALA A 145 -14.43 13.89 -10.53
N PHE A 146 -14.20 13.37 -11.74
CA PHE A 146 -14.09 11.95 -11.99
C PHE A 146 -12.70 11.63 -12.51
N GLU A 147 -12.30 10.37 -12.36
CA GLU A 147 -11.05 9.84 -12.91
C GLU A 147 -9.80 10.61 -12.49
N ILE A 148 -9.78 11.05 -11.24
CA ILE A 148 -8.64 11.82 -10.72
C ILE A 148 -7.50 10.85 -10.49
N GLU A 149 -6.41 11.03 -11.22
CA GLU A 149 -5.16 10.33 -10.98
C GLU A 149 -4.36 11.06 -9.89
N PRO A 150 -4.22 10.50 -8.67
CA PRO A 150 -3.57 11.20 -7.56
C PRO A 150 -2.11 11.55 -7.86
N THR A 151 -1.43 10.72 -8.65
CA THR A 151 -0.01 10.89 -9.03
C THR A 151 0.24 12.09 -9.93
N LYS A 152 -0.77 12.52 -10.70
CA LYS A 152 -0.70 13.71 -11.58
C LYS A 152 -1.10 14.99 -10.87
N LEU A 153 -1.59 14.91 -9.63
CA LEU A 153 -1.91 16.09 -8.85
C LEU A 153 -0.64 16.80 -8.44
N VAL A 154 -0.57 18.10 -8.75
CA VAL A 154 0.53 18.98 -8.31
C VAL A 154 0.59 19.06 -6.78
N MET A 155 -0.54 18.89 -6.09
CA MET A 155 -0.59 18.71 -4.65
C MET A 155 -1.49 17.52 -4.32
N PRO A 156 -0.98 16.50 -3.63
CA PRO A 156 -1.77 15.33 -3.31
C PRO A 156 -2.73 15.59 -2.15
N PHE A 157 -3.68 14.68 -1.99
CA PHE A 157 -4.58 14.60 -0.85
C PHE A 157 -4.19 13.43 0.04
N ALA A 158 -4.33 13.58 1.36
CA ALA A 158 -4.19 12.46 2.29
C ALA A 158 -5.39 11.51 2.16
N ASP A 159 -5.24 10.26 2.59
CA ASP A 159 -6.31 9.26 2.43
C ASP A 159 -7.57 9.61 3.24
N ILE A 160 -7.39 10.24 4.42
CA ILE A 160 -8.49 10.75 5.23
C ILE A 160 -9.28 11.85 4.52
N ASP A 161 -8.61 12.64 3.67
CA ASP A 161 -9.25 13.69 2.87
C ASP A 161 -10.02 13.09 1.70
N LYS A 162 -9.44 12.12 1.00
CA LYS A 162 -10.11 11.41 -0.10
C LYS A 162 -11.38 10.72 0.37
N ALA A 163 -11.33 10.07 1.54
CA ALA A 163 -12.50 9.41 2.15
C ALA A 163 -13.65 10.39 2.44
N ASN A 164 -13.32 11.65 2.74
CA ASN A 164 -14.30 12.70 3.04
C ASN A 164 -14.74 13.50 1.79
N MET A 165 -14.36 13.07 0.59
CA MET A 165 -14.68 13.72 -0.69
C MET A 165 -15.55 12.83 -1.60
N PRO A 166 -16.83 12.61 -1.27
CA PRO A 166 -17.70 11.64 -1.96
C PRO A 166 -18.01 11.97 -3.42
N HIS A 167 -17.83 13.24 -3.82
CA HIS A 167 -18.06 13.71 -5.19
C HIS A 167 -16.79 13.68 -6.06
N PHE A 168 -15.69 13.14 -5.54
CA PHE A 168 -14.40 13.03 -6.22
C PHE A 168 -14.05 11.56 -6.36
N GLN A 169 -14.05 11.04 -7.60
CA GLN A 169 -13.57 9.69 -7.85
C GLN A 169 -12.07 9.75 -8.12
N PHE A 170 -11.30 9.35 -7.11
CA PHE A 170 -9.87 9.09 -7.26
C PHE A 170 -9.70 7.70 -7.87
N ASN A 171 -9.12 7.63 -9.06
CA ASN A 171 -8.77 6.36 -9.67
C ASN A 171 -7.63 5.75 -8.85
N ALA A 172 -7.90 4.60 -8.24
CA ALA A 172 -6.96 3.93 -7.37
C ALA A 172 -5.72 3.46 -8.13
N GLN A 173 -4.65 4.24 -8.02
CA GLN A 173 -3.36 3.82 -7.48
C GLN A 173 -2.60 5.12 -7.17
N ASP A 174 -2.79 5.63 -5.95
CA ASP A 174 -1.66 6.27 -5.27
C ASP A 174 -0.49 5.29 -5.33
N VAL A 175 0.73 5.79 -5.37
CA VAL A 175 1.95 4.99 -5.43
C VAL A 175 2.12 4.20 -4.13
N LYS A 176 1.27 3.20 -3.88
CA LYS A 176 1.73 1.93 -3.36
C LYS A 176 2.59 1.37 -4.49
N GLN A 177 3.87 1.72 -4.49
CA GLN A 177 4.85 0.75 -4.96
C GLN A 177 4.85 -0.42 -3.98
N GLU A 178 3.78 -1.18 -4.04
CA GLU A 178 3.80 -2.62 -3.97
C GLU A 178 2.49 -3.01 -4.61
N LYS A 179 2.60 -3.83 -5.65
CA LYS A 179 1.57 -4.77 -6.06
C LYS A 179 0.56 -4.98 -4.92
N ASP A 180 -0.64 -4.43 -5.07
CA ASP A 180 -1.82 -5.14 -4.59
C ASP A 180 -2.07 -6.30 -5.57
N THR A 181 -1.02 -7.12 -5.79
CA THR A 181 -1.27 -8.54 -5.91
C THR A 181 -1.94 -8.84 -4.60
N VAL A 182 -3.24 -9.13 -4.64
CA VAL A 182 -3.82 -10.07 -3.68
C VAL A 182 -2.74 -11.12 -3.48
N SER A 183 -2.03 -11.05 -2.36
CA SER A 183 -0.91 -11.94 -2.09
C SER A 183 -1.58 -13.24 -1.75
N ILE A 184 -1.97 -13.98 -2.79
CA ILE A 184 -2.56 -15.28 -2.61
C ILE A 184 -1.40 -16.12 -2.08
N PRO A 185 -1.42 -16.53 -0.80
CA PRO A 185 -0.33 -17.29 -0.24
C PRO A 185 -0.07 -18.51 -1.12
N LYS A 186 1.21 -18.86 -1.29
CA LYS A 186 1.54 -20.09 -2.00
C LYS A 186 0.96 -21.26 -1.21
N ALA A 187 0.19 -22.11 -1.87
CA ALA A 187 -0.35 -23.32 -1.24
C ALA A 187 0.81 -24.16 -0.70
N SER A 188 0.71 -24.51 0.58
CA SER A 188 1.69 -25.32 1.31
C SER A 188 0.98 -26.47 2.03
N SER A 189 1.76 -27.34 2.69
CA SER A 189 1.20 -28.41 3.52
C SER A 189 0.43 -27.90 4.75
N SER A 190 0.47 -26.59 5.03
CA SER A 190 -0.14 -26.00 6.23
C SER A 190 -0.97 -24.74 5.95
N GLN A 191 -1.03 -24.28 4.70
CA GLN A 191 -1.75 -23.07 4.30
C GLN A 191 -2.39 -23.25 2.92
N ASP A 192 -3.66 -22.84 2.81
CA ASP A 192 -4.37 -22.75 1.54
C ASP A 192 -3.76 -21.64 0.68
N GLY A 193 -3.83 -21.80 -0.64
CA GLY A 193 -3.42 -20.80 -1.63
C GLY A 193 -4.45 -20.64 -2.73
N LEU A 194 -4.04 -20.59 -4.00
CA LEU A 194 -4.98 -20.72 -5.14
C LEU A 194 -5.68 -22.08 -5.19
N MET A 195 -5.07 -23.09 -4.57
CA MET A 195 -5.61 -24.43 -4.37
C MET A 195 -5.61 -24.73 -2.87
N SER A 196 -6.52 -25.62 -2.42
CA SER A 196 -6.57 -26.04 -1.02
C SER A 196 -5.29 -26.76 -0.61
N LYS A 197 -4.92 -26.66 0.67
CA LYS A 197 -3.82 -27.44 1.24
C LYS A 197 -4.09 -28.95 1.11
N GLU A 198 -5.35 -29.36 1.17
CA GLU A 198 -5.76 -30.75 0.97
C GLU A 198 -5.44 -31.24 -0.44
N ASP A 199 -5.72 -30.44 -1.48
CA ASP A 199 -5.41 -30.83 -2.85
C ASP A 199 -3.93 -30.71 -3.16
N LYS A 200 -3.25 -29.73 -2.56
CA LYS A 200 -1.79 -29.62 -2.64
C LYS A 200 -1.09 -30.85 -2.05
N ALA A 201 -1.56 -31.36 -0.91
CA ALA A 201 -1.03 -32.57 -0.28
C ALA A 201 -1.19 -33.83 -1.15
N LYS A 202 -2.27 -33.93 -1.94
CA LYS A 202 -2.45 -35.05 -2.89
C LYS A 202 -1.47 -34.99 -4.06
N LEU A 203 -1.06 -33.80 -4.47
CA LEU A 203 -0.10 -33.60 -5.57
C LEU A 203 1.36 -33.70 -5.12
N ASP A 204 1.62 -33.67 -3.81
CA ASP A 204 2.97 -33.80 -3.28
C ASP A 204 3.55 -35.19 -3.55
N GLY A 205 4.79 -35.23 -4.07
CA GLY A 205 5.48 -36.47 -4.41
C GLY A 205 5.10 -37.10 -5.75
N VAL A 206 4.07 -36.60 -6.46
CA VAL A 206 3.66 -37.14 -7.77
C VAL A 206 4.81 -37.10 -8.78
N ALA A 207 5.55 -36.01 -8.85
CA ALA A 207 6.70 -35.90 -9.76
C ALA A 207 7.82 -36.92 -9.46
N ALA A 208 8.04 -37.24 -8.18
CA ALA A 208 9.04 -38.23 -7.77
C ALA A 208 8.63 -39.67 -8.15
N GLN A 209 7.32 -39.93 -8.20
CA GLN A 209 6.76 -41.26 -8.51
C GLN A 209 6.45 -41.44 -10.00
N ALA A 210 6.20 -40.36 -10.74
CA ALA A 210 5.78 -40.40 -12.15
C ALA A 210 6.79 -41.12 -13.08
N ASN A 211 8.09 -41.06 -12.78
CA ASN A 211 9.14 -41.67 -13.60
C ASN A 211 9.84 -42.86 -12.92
N LYS A 212 9.26 -43.42 -11.84
CA LYS A 212 9.89 -44.48 -11.04
C LYS A 212 9.50 -45.90 -11.49
N TYR A 213 9.01 -46.06 -12.73
CA TYR A 213 8.81 -47.40 -13.28
C TYR A 213 10.15 -47.97 -13.74
N THR A 214 10.80 -48.74 -12.87
CA THR A 214 11.94 -49.58 -13.22
C THR A 214 11.44 -51.00 -13.47
N LEU A 215 11.52 -51.49 -14.70
CA LEU A 215 11.17 -52.87 -15.03
C LEU A 215 12.18 -53.82 -14.37
N THR A 216 11.73 -54.53 -13.32
CA THR A 216 12.53 -55.54 -12.63
C THR A 216 12.62 -56.83 -13.46
N ALA A 217 13.64 -57.65 -13.21
CA ALA A 217 13.75 -58.96 -13.86
C ALA A 217 12.62 -59.89 -13.44
N ALA A 218 12.14 -60.73 -14.35
CA ALA A 218 11.13 -61.76 -14.04
C ALA A 218 11.65 -62.75 -13.00
N THR A 219 10.79 -63.14 -12.06
CA THR A 219 11.07 -64.22 -11.10
C THR A 219 9.96 -65.27 -11.19
N THR A 220 10.14 -66.39 -10.50
CA THR A 220 9.09 -67.43 -10.41
C THR A 220 7.85 -66.99 -9.61
N SER A 221 7.93 -65.86 -8.90
CA SER A 221 6.87 -65.34 -8.03
C SER A 221 6.39 -63.93 -8.39
N ALA A 222 7.03 -63.25 -9.35
CA ALA A 222 6.69 -61.89 -9.75
C ALA A 222 6.91 -61.65 -11.24
N LEU A 223 5.99 -60.90 -11.85
CA LEU A 223 6.13 -60.45 -13.23
C LEU A 223 7.31 -59.48 -13.37
N GLY A 224 8.02 -59.58 -14.49
CA GLY A 224 9.15 -58.72 -14.81
C GLY A 224 9.61 -58.89 -16.25
N GLY A 225 10.64 -58.15 -16.63
CA GLY A 225 11.26 -58.23 -17.94
C GLY A 225 12.20 -59.43 -18.07
N VAL A 226 12.30 -59.96 -19.30
CA VAL A 226 13.33 -60.91 -19.72
C VAL A 226 14.19 -60.26 -20.80
N LYS A 227 15.43 -60.72 -20.95
CA LYS A 227 16.26 -60.31 -22.10
C LYS A 227 15.91 -61.16 -23.31
N GLN A 228 16.16 -60.64 -24.50
CA GLN A 228 16.05 -61.44 -25.72
C GLN A 228 17.13 -62.52 -25.70
N ALA A 229 16.75 -63.77 -26.02
CA ALA A 229 17.70 -64.86 -26.15
C ALA A 229 18.58 -64.68 -27.40
N ALA A 230 19.79 -65.23 -27.34
CA ALA A 230 20.66 -65.29 -28.50
C ALA A 230 20.01 -66.11 -29.63
N LYS A 231 20.32 -65.76 -30.89
CA LYS A 231 19.85 -66.51 -32.05
C LYS A 231 20.29 -67.98 -31.95
N VAL A 232 19.34 -68.90 -32.08
CA VAL A 232 19.57 -70.34 -32.24
C VAL A 232 19.13 -70.69 -33.66
N ASN A 233 19.97 -71.41 -34.41
CA ASN A 233 19.63 -71.83 -35.76
C ASN A 233 18.57 -72.93 -35.73
N ASP A 234 17.68 -72.95 -36.71
CA ASP A 234 16.69 -74.01 -36.86
C ASP A 234 17.36 -75.37 -37.07
N ALA A 235 16.74 -76.42 -36.53
CA ALA A 235 17.19 -77.78 -36.78
C ALA A 235 16.87 -78.17 -38.23
N SER A 236 17.89 -78.47 -39.03
CA SER A 236 17.72 -78.91 -40.42
C SER A 236 17.36 -80.40 -40.50
N GLY A 237 16.22 -80.80 -39.92
CA GLY A 237 15.77 -82.18 -39.85
C GLY A 237 15.57 -82.68 -38.41
N THR A 238 16.02 -83.90 -38.10
CA THR A 238 15.85 -84.50 -36.77
C THR A 238 16.59 -83.69 -35.70
N VAL A 239 15.87 -83.32 -34.63
CA VAL A 239 16.43 -82.54 -33.50
C VAL A 239 17.47 -83.38 -32.75
N SER A 240 18.72 -82.91 -32.75
CA SER A 240 19.79 -83.53 -31.96
C SER A 240 19.78 -83.04 -30.51
N VAL A 241 20.42 -83.81 -29.62
CA VAL A 241 20.64 -83.43 -28.22
C VAL A 241 21.42 -82.12 -28.12
N GLU A 242 22.32 -81.86 -29.07
CA GLU A 242 23.10 -80.62 -29.13
C GLU A 242 22.22 -79.41 -29.47
N ASN A 243 21.30 -79.54 -30.44
CA ASN A 243 20.35 -78.47 -30.76
C ASN A 243 19.46 -78.12 -29.56
N PHE A 244 18.97 -79.14 -28.85
CA PHE A 244 18.14 -78.97 -27.66
C PHE A 244 18.90 -78.28 -26.52
N ASN A 245 20.12 -78.73 -26.22
CA ASN A 245 20.94 -78.15 -25.17
C ASN A 245 21.39 -76.71 -25.52
N GLY A 246 21.58 -76.41 -26.80
CA GLY A 246 21.86 -75.04 -27.28
C GLY A 246 20.69 -74.09 -27.00
N LEU A 247 19.46 -74.52 -27.30
CA LEU A 247 18.24 -73.75 -27.00
C LEU A 247 18.04 -73.55 -25.49
N LEU A 248 18.17 -74.63 -24.71
CA LEU A 248 18.06 -74.59 -23.25
C LEU A 248 19.06 -73.60 -22.65
N THR A 249 20.30 -73.61 -23.12
CA THR A 249 21.36 -72.69 -22.69
C THR A 249 21.03 -71.25 -23.07
N ALA A 250 20.55 -70.99 -24.29
CA ALA A 250 20.18 -69.65 -24.73
C ALA A 250 19.06 -69.05 -23.88
N LEU A 251 18.05 -69.85 -23.53
CA LEU A 251 16.90 -69.42 -22.72
C LEU A 251 17.28 -69.19 -21.24
N LYS A 252 18.14 -70.03 -20.66
CA LYS A 252 18.67 -69.82 -19.30
C LYS A 252 19.55 -68.58 -19.21
N ASN A 253 20.40 -68.33 -20.21
CA ASN A 253 21.25 -67.15 -20.26
C ASN A 253 20.45 -65.84 -20.39
N ALA A 254 19.30 -65.89 -21.06
CA ALA A 254 18.39 -64.76 -21.21
C ALA A 254 17.53 -64.47 -19.95
N GLY A 255 17.58 -65.34 -18.95
CA GLY A 255 16.76 -65.25 -17.74
C GLY A 255 15.28 -65.62 -17.97
N ILE A 256 14.98 -66.33 -19.07
CA ILE A 256 13.62 -66.79 -19.41
C ILE A 256 13.28 -68.05 -18.60
N MET A 257 14.28 -68.86 -18.30
CA MET A 257 14.17 -70.03 -17.43
C MET A 257 15.16 -69.93 -16.27
N ALA A 258 14.80 -70.53 -15.13
CA ALA A 258 15.71 -70.68 -14.01
C ALA A 258 16.95 -71.48 -14.42
N LYS A 259 18.10 -71.14 -13.83
CA LYS A 259 19.35 -71.85 -14.04
C LYS A 259 19.29 -73.26 -13.46
#